data_AF-Q5WWE1-F1
#
_entry.id   AF-Q5WWE1-F1
#
_cell.length_a   1.000
_cell.length_b   1.000
_cell.length_c   1.000
_cell.angle_alpha   90.00
_cell.angle_beta   90.00
_cell.angle_gamma   90.00
#
_symmetry.space_group_name_H-M   'P 1'
#
loop_
_entity.id
_entity.type
_entity.pdbx_description
1 polymer ?
#
loop_
_entity_poly.entity_id
_entity_poly.type
_entity_poly.pdbx_seq_one_letter_code
_entity_poly.pdbx_strand_id
1 'polypeptide(L)'
;MHILAKVIHCIFPLIALTLLIIGIKRNAIYYIISSLWISLISLVIHYQTSGGEILGTYFNYLNAAIYTTNLFVLCLSLVCVLWHLSNDNVAFKIVSSLFQSFIVIGALLVVINLWINAYFIENRLTGTPVMQVALLEKPEYCDYRYIFYKVALDGTVHYLCPNHYGLIPSIGRLSISPDFIASQLSIPSKKQMLLLQQKRS
;
A
#
# COMPACT_ATOMS: atom_id res chain seq x y z
N MET A 1 11.67 -16.51 2.88
CA MET A 1 11.33 -15.92 4.19
C MET A 1 10.64 -16.96 5.05
N HIS A 2 11.15 -17.16 6.27
CA HIS A 2 10.69 -18.18 7.21
C HIS A 2 9.18 -18.05 7.47
N ILE A 3 8.48 -19.19 7.48
CA ILE A 3 7.04 -19.32 7.76
C ILE A 3 6.62 -18.50 8.99
N LEU A 4 7.50 -18.43 9.99
CA LEU A 4 7.34 -17.64 11.20
C LEU A 4 7.06 -16.16 10.93
N ALA A 5 7.79 -15.52 10.01
CA ALA A 5 7.57 -14.11 9.67
C ALA A 5 6.16 -13.92 9.09
N LYS A 6 5.76 -14.76 8.12
CA LYS A 6 4.41 -14.72 7.52
C LYS A 6 3.30 -14.89 8.56
N VAL A 7 3.51 -15.75 9.55
CA VAL A 7 2.56 -15.98 10.64
C VAL A 7 2.47 -14.74 11.55
N ILE A 8 3.61 -14.16 11.93
CA ILE A 8 3.68 -12.94 12.74
C ILE A 8 2.98 -11.76 12.05
N HIS A 9 3.18 -11.61 10.73
CA HIS A 9 2.54 -10.56 9.93
C HIS A 9 1.01 -10.55 10.00
N CYS A 10 0.40 -11.73 10.14
CA CYS A 10 -1.03 -11.88 10.20
C CYS A 10 -1.55 -11.83 11.65
N ILE A 11 -0.83 -12.47 12.58
CA ILE A 11 -1.27 -12.58 13.97
C ILE A 11 -1.17 -11.24 14.70
N PHE A 12 -0.12 -10.44 14.50
CA PHE A 12 0.07 -9.21 15.27
C PHE A 12 -1.05 -8.18 15.04
N PRO A 13 -1.48 -7.88 13.80
CA PRO A 13 -2.64 -7.04 13.56
C PRO A 13 -3.92 -7.54 14.24
N LEU A 14 -4.13 -8.87 14.27
CA LEU A 14 -5.30 -9.48 14.92
C LEU A 14 -5.24 -9.34 16.45
N ILE A 15 -4.07 -9.55 17.05
CA ILE A 15 -3.87 -9.33 18.49
C ILE A 15 -4.07 -7.85 18.82
N ALA A 16 -3.51 -6.93 18.02
CA ALA A 16 -3.72 -5.50 18.22
C ALA A 16 -5.21 -5.14 18.13
N LEU A 17 -5.93 -5.66 17.14
CA LEU A 17 -7.37 -5.43 16.99
C LEU A 17 -8.17 -5.94 18.20
N THR A 18 -7.89 -7.15 18.69
CA THR A 18 -8.59 -7.70 19.86
C THR A 18 -8.34 -6.88 21.12
N LEU A 19 -7.09 -6.44 21.36
CA LEU A 19 -6.75 -5.55 22.47
C LEU A 19 -7.44 -4.20 22.37
N LEU A 20 -7.55 -3.63 21.16
CA LEU A 20 -8.27 -2.38 20.92
C LEU A 20 -9.75 -2.52 21.25
N ILE A 21 -10.40 -3.59 20.79
CA ILE A 21 -11.81 -3.87 21.07
C ILE A 21 -12.04 -4.03 22.58
N ILE A 22 -11.17 -4.78 23.28
CA ILE A 22 -11.24 -4.96 24.74
C ILE A 22 -11.03 -3.61 25.45
N GLY A 23 -10.04 -2.83 25.02
CA GLY A 23 -9.72 -1.52 25.59
C GLY A 23 -10.87 -0.53 25.48
N ILE A 24 -11.51 -0.45 24.30
CA ILE A 24 -12.69 0.39 24.08
C ILE A 24 -13.87 -0.11 24.93
N LYS A 25 -14.19 -1.41 24.88
CA LYS A 25 -15.35 -1.96 25.59
C LYS A 25 -15.24 -1.83 27.12
N ARG A 26 -14.02 -1.94 27.67
CA ARG A 26 -13.76 -1.85 29.10
C ARG A 26 -13.31 -0.45 29.56
N ASN A 27 -13.26 0.54 28.67
CA ASN A 27 -12.70 1.87 28.94
C ASN A 27 -11.31 1.83 29.61
N ALA A 28 -10.49 0.86 29.21
CA ALA A 28 -9.21 0.59 29.84
C ALA A 28 -8.05 1.02 28.92
N ILE A 29 -7.49 2.20 29.20
CA ILE A 29 -6.48 2.86 28.35
C ILE A 29 -5.22 2.01 28.15
N TYR A 30 -4.81 1.22 29.15
CA TYR A 30 -3.63 0.37 29.06
C TYR A 30 -3.73 -0.66 27.93
N TYR A 31 -4.91 -1.24 27.68
CA TYR A 31 -5.12 -2.15 26.56
C TYR A 31 -5.05 -1.43 25.19
N ILE A 32 -5.51 -0.18 25.13
CA ILE A 32 -5.40 0.66 23.92
C ILE A 32 -3.92 0.99 23.65
N ILE A 33 -3.15 1.32 24.69
CA ILE A 33 -1.70 1.57 24.57
C ILE A 33 -0.97 0.29 24.14
N SER A 34 -1.31 -0.89 24.68
CA SER A 34 -0.73 -2.15 24.22
C SER A 34 -1.08 -2.46 22.76
N SER A 35 -2.32 -2.20 22.34
CA SER A 35 -2.73 -2.33 20.94
C SER A 35 -1.91 -1.42 20.02
N LEU A 36 -1.71 -0.16 20.42
CA LEU A 36 -0.89 0.82 19.70
C LEU A 36 0.54 0.30 19.47
N TRP A 37 1.19 -0.19 20.52
CA TRP A 37 2.55 -0.72 20.43
C TRP A 37 2.66 -1.94 19.51
N ILE A 38 1.74 -2.89 19.63
CA ILE A 38 1.74 -4.09 18.78
C ILE A 38 1.48 -3.72 17.33
N SER A 39 0.60 -2.75 17.07
CA SER A 39 0.31 -2.26 15.73
C SER A 39 1.50 -1.52 15.10
N LEU A 40 2.24 -0.72 15.89
CA LEU A 40 3.49 -0.09 15.45
C LEU A 40 4.56 -1.12 15.08
N ILE A 41 4.76 -2.13 15.93
CA ILE A 41 5.70 -3.22 15.63
C ILE A 41 5.29 -3.93 14.35
N SER A 42 4.00 -4.25 14.20
CA SER A 42 3.48 -4.87 12.99
C SER A 42 3.71 -4.02 11.73
N LEU A 43 3.52 -2.70 11.83
CA LEU A 43 3.75 -1.77 10.73
C LEU A 43 5.21 -1.80 10.26
N VAL A 44 6.16 -1.78 11.20
CA VAL A 44 7.60 -1.82 10.90
C VAL A 44 7.96 -3.14 10.20
N ILE A 45 7.45 -4.27 10.70
CA ILE A 45 7.71 -5.58 10.09
C ILE A 45 7.14 -5.61 8.66
N HIS A 46 5.90 -5.13 8.46
CA HIS A 46 5.29 -5.01 7.13
C HIS A 46 6.13 -4.15 6.17
N TYR A 47 6.63 -3.01 6.63
CA TYR A 47 7.50 -2.13 5.83
C TYR A 47 8.83 -2.79 5.44
N GLN A 48 9.49 -3.48 6.38
CA GLN A 48 10.73 -4.20 6.08
C GLN A 48 10.50 -5.34 5.08
N THR A 49 9.35 -6.01 5.21
CA THR A 49 9.00 -7.15 4.36
C THR A 49 8.56 -6.74 2.96
N SER A 50 8.01 -5.53 2.82
CA SER A 50 7.74 -4.93 1.51
C SER A 50 8.99 -4.40 0.81
N GLY A 51 10.19 -4.53 1.41
CA GLY A 51 11.44 -4.02 0.86
C GLY A 51 11.63 -2.52 1.07
N GLY A 52 10.89 -1.90 1.98
CA GLY A 52 10.91 -0.45 2.20
C GLY A 52 10.03 0.35 1.23
N GLU A 53 9.21 -0.32 0.43
CA GLU A 53 8.34 0.31 -0.56
C GLU A 53 6.87 0.06 -0.23
N ILE A 54 6.03 1.09 -0.35
CA ILE A 54 4.56 0.97 -0.26
C ILE A 54 3.95 0.65 -1.64
N LEU A 55 4.60 1.13 -2.71
CA LEU A 55 4.25 0.87 -4.09
C LEU A 55 5.20 -0.19 -4.64
N GLY A 56 4.79 -1.45 -4.57
CA GLY A 56 5.62 -2.56 -4.99
C GLY A 56 4.84 -3.86 -5.12
N THR A 57 5.52 -4.91 -5.59
CA THR A 57 4.91 -6.22 -5.88
C THR A 57 4.40 -6.96 -4.64
N TYR A 58 4.76 -6.49 -3.45
CA TYR A 58 4.37 -7.10 -2.18
C TYR A 58 2.87 -6.94 -1.89
N PHE A 59 2.28 -5.80 -2.24
CA PHE A 59 0.90 -5.49 -1.88
C PHE A 59 -0.08 -6.02 -2.93
N ASN A 60 -0.34 -7.34 -2.89
CA ASN A 60 -1.55 -7.92 -3.49
C ASN A 60 -2.77 -7.63 -2.59
N TYR A 61 -3.97 -8.06 -3.01
CA TYR A 61 -5.18 -7.78 -2.21
C TYR A 61 -5.10 -8.28 -0.76
N LEU A 62 -4.51 -9.46 -0.53
CA LEU A 62 -4.39 -10.04 0.81
C LEU A 62 -3.48 -9.19 1.71
N ASN A 63 -2.27 -8.84 1.25
CA ASN A 63 -1.33 -8.05 2.02
C ASN A 63 -1.84 -6.61 2.20
N ALA A 64 -2.51 -6.04 1.19
CA ALA A 64 -3.16 -4.75 1.30
C ALA A 64 -4.28 -4.74 2.35
N ALA A 65 -5.09 -5.80 2.44
CA ALA A 65 -6.13 -5.93 3.45
C ALA A 65 -5.55 -6.04 4.87
N ILE A 66 -4.50 -6.85 5.06
CA ILE A 66 -3.81 -6.98 6.35
C ILE A 66 -3.21 -5.64 6.77
N TYR A 67 -2.52 -4.95 5.86
CA TYR A 67 -1.91 -3.66 6.14
C TYR A 67 -2.95 -2.58 6.43
N THR A 68 -4.04 -2.52 5.66
CA THR A 68 -5.17 -1.60 5.91
C THR A 68 -5.77 -1.83 7.29
N THR A 69 -5.98 -3.08 7.68
CA THR A 69 -6.50 -3.45 9.01
C THR A 69 -5.55 -2.98 10.11
N ASN A 70 -4.25 -3.23 9.96
CA ASN A 70 -3.27 -2.76 10.92
C ASN A 70 -3.23 -1.23 11.03
N LEU A 71 -3.24 -0.52 9.89
CA LEU A 71 -3.23 0.93 9.87
C LEU A 71 -4.49 1.51 10.53
N PHE A 72 -5.65 0.90 10.31
CA PHE A 72 -6.89 1.29 10.97
C PHE A 72 -6.80 1.15 12.50
N VAL A 73 -6.31 0.00 12.99
CA VAL A 73 -6.09 -0.24 14.42
C VAL A 73 -5.11 0.79 15.01
N LEU A 74 -4.02 1.08 14.30
CA LEU A 74 -3.01 2.06 14.69
C LEU A 74 -3.62 3.45 14.85
N CYS A 75 -4.31 3.93 13.81
CA CYS A 75 -4.91 5.26 13.78
C CYS A 75 -5.98 5.42 14.85
N LEU A 76 -6.85 4.42 15.02
CA LEU A 76 -7.90 4.48 16.04
C LEU A 76 -7.29 4.48 17.46
N SER A 77 -6.28 3.64 17.70
CA SER A 77 -5.56 3.62 18.97
C SER A 77 -4.89 4.97 19.27
N LEU A 78 -4.22 5.58 18.28
CA LEU A 78 -3.62 6.91 18.41
C LEU A 78 -4.66 7.98 18.74
N VAL A 79 -5.78 8.01 18.02
CA VAL A 79 -6.86 8.97 18.25
C VAL A 79 -7.43 8.80 19.68
N CYS A 80 -7.68 7.57 20.12
CA CYS A 80 -8.17 7.30 21.48
C CYS A 80 -7.17 7.76 22.56
N VAL A 81 -5.88 7.50 22.38
CA VAL A 81 -4.83 7.94 23.32
C VAL A 81 -4.74 9.47 23.35
N LEU A 82 -4.67 10.12 22.18
CA LEU A 82 -4.63 11.57 22.08
C LEU A 82 -5.86 12.25 22.68
N TRP A 83 -7.04 11.64 22.51
CA TRP A 83 -8.27 12.10 23.14
C TRP A 83 -8.18 12.01 24.67
N HIS A 84 -7.75 10.86 25.20
CA HIS A 84 -7.61 10.64 26.65
C HIS A 84 -6.65 11.65 27.30
N LEU A 85 -5.52 11.96 26.65
CA LEU A 85 -4.56 12.96 27.16
C LEU A 85 -5.07 14.40 27.08
N SER A 86 -6.10 14.67 26.26
CA SER A 86 -6.52 16.05 25.96
C SER A 86 -7.54 16.67 26.90
N ASN A 87 -7.95 15.96 27.95
CA ASN A 87 -9.04 16.39 28.82
C ASN A 87 -8.70 17.61 29.69
N ASP A 88 -7.43 17.87 30.00
CA ASP A 88 -7.08 18.81 31.07
C ASP A 88 -6.69 20.22 30.59
N ASN A 89 -6.35 20.41 29.31
CA ASN A 89 -5.86 21.70 28.80
C ASN A 89 -6.44 22.06 27.43
N VAL A 90 -7.09 23.23 27.33
CA VAL A 90 -7.71 23.75 26.09
C VAL A 90 -6.69 23.89 24.96
N ALA A 91 -5.49 24.38 25.24
CA ALA A 91 -4.44 24.52 24.22
C ALA A 91 -4.01 23.14 23.69
N PHE A 92 -3.84 22.16 24.58
CA PHE A 92 -3.52 20.79 24.18
C PHE A 92 -4.65 20.14 23.40
N LYS A 93 -5.92 20.42 23.74
CA LYS A 93 -7.08 19.92 23.00
C LYS A 93 -7.11 20.41 21.55
N ILE A 94 -6.81 21.68 21.30
CA ILE A 94 -6.74 22.25 19.93
C ILE A 94 -5.58 21.63 19.15
N VAL A 95 -4.40 21.50 19.76
CA VAL A 95 -3.24 20.88 19.11
C VAL A 95 -3.51 19.40 18.82
N SER A 96 -4.08 18.67 19.78
CA SER A 96 -4.45 17.26 19.66
C SER A 96 -5.45 17.03 18.52
N SER A 97 -6.50 17.87 18.41
CA SER A 97 -7.48 17.74 17.32
C SER A 97 -6.88 18.00 15.93
N LEU A 98 -5.92 18.93 15.83
CA LEU A 98 -5.17 19.16 14.59
C LEU A 98 -4.35 17.91 14.20
N PHE A 99 -3.61 17.33 15.15
CA PHE A 99 -2.86 16.09 14.92
C PHE A 99 -3.76 14.92 14.54
N GLN A 100 -4.90 14.75 15.22
CA GLN A 100 -5.88 13.72 14.87
C GLN A 100 -6.38 13.89 13.42
N SER A 101 -6.64 15.12 12.99
CA SER A 101 -7.06 15.41 11.61
C SER A 101 -5.98 15.03 10.59
N PHE A 102 -4.72 15.38 10.85
CA PHE A 102 -3.60 14.96 9.99
C PHE A 102 -3.43 13.44 9.95
N ILE A 103 -3.57 12.75 11.09
CA ILE A 103 -3.50 11.28 11.14
C ILE A 103 -4.60 10.66 10.28
N VAL A 104 -5.84 11.14 10.37
CA VAL A 104 -6.97 10.61 9.60
C VAL A 104 -6.78 10.85 8.10
N ILE A 105 -6.42 12.07 7.69
CA ILE A 105 -6.20 12.41 6.27
C ILE A 105 -5.00 11.64 5.71
N GLY A 106 -3.89 11.60 6.45
CA GLY A 106 -2.70 10.86 6.05
C GLY A 106 -2.96 9.37 5.90
N ALA A 107 -3.67 8.77 6.86
CA ALA A 107 -4.06 7.36 6.78
C ALA A 107 -4.95 7.08 5.57
N LEU A 108 -5.94 7.95 5.30
CA LEU A 108 -6.81 7.81 4.13
C LEU A 108 -6.02 7.85 2.82
N LEU A 109 -5.08 8.78 2.69
CA LEU A 109 -4.20 8.85 1.52
C LEU A 109 -3.37 7.57 1.36
N VAL A 110 -2.78 7.05 2.44
CA VAL A 110 -2.00 5.81 2.40
C VAL A 110 -2.89 4.63 1.97
N VAL A 111 -4.10 4.50 2.51
CA VAL A 111 -5.04 3.43 2.14
C VAL A 111 -5.43 3.52 0.66
N ILE A 112 -5.75 4.71 0.15
CA ILE A 112 -6.06 4.89 -1.27
C ILE A 112 -4.90 4.42 -2.16
N ASN A 113 -3.68 4.86 -1.85
CA ASN A 113 -2.47 4.45 -2.59
C ASN A 113 -2.26 2.94 -2.56
N LEU A 114 -2.42 2.35 -1.38
CA LEU A 114 -2.25 0.92 -1.15
C LEU A 114 -3.23 0.09 -1.99
N TRP A 115 -4.50 0.50 -2.06
CA TRP A 115 -5.52 -0.21 -2.83
C TRP A 115 -5.38 -0.02 -4.34
N ILE A 116 -4.99 1.17 -4.79
CA ILE A 116 -4.67 1.39 -6.21
C ILE A 116 -3.48 0.51 -6.61
N ASN A 117 -2.44 0.44 -5.77
CA ASN A 117 -1.32 -0.47 -6.00
C ASN A 117 -1.77 -1.93 -5.97
N ALA A 118 -2.62 -2.35 -5.04
CA ALA A 118 -3.13 -3.72 -4.98
C ALA A 118 -3.89 -4.12 -6.24
N TYR A 119 -4.78 -3.25 -6.72
CA TYR A 119 -5.46 -3.44 -7.99
C TYR A 119 -4.49 -3.50 -9.18
N PHE A 120 -3.44 -2.68 -9.15
CA PHE A 120 -2.37 -2.72 -10.14
C PHE A 120 -1.58 -4.03 -10.07
N ILE A 121 -1.25 -4.56 -8.91
CA ILE A 121 -0.40 -5.77 -8.80
C ILE A 121 -1.17 -7.06 -9.08
N GLU A 122 -2.44 -7.17 -8.64
CA GLU A 122 -3.17 -8.45 -8.66
C GLU A 122 -3.24 -9.07 -10.06
N ASN A 123 -3.59 -8.27 -11.08
CA ASN A 123 -3.80 -8.73 -12.44
C ASN A 123 -2.50 -8.71 -13.28
N ARG A 124 -1.36 -9.07 -12.69
CA ARG A 124 -0.07 -9.13 -13.39
C ARG A 124 0.15 -10.52 -13.99
N LEU A 125 0.69 -10.56 -15.21
CA LEU A 125 1.12 -11.81 -15.83
C LEU A 125 2.22 -12.46 -14.99
N THR A 126 2.03 -13.72 -14.59
CA THR A 126 2.99 -14.46 -13.79
C THR A 126 4.34 -14.55 -14.49
N GLY A 127 5.42 -14.37 -13.73
CA GLY A 127 6.79 -14.37 -14.29
C GLY A 127 7.20 -13.06 -14.98
N THR A 128 6.36 -12.02 -14.99
CA THR A 128 6.76 -10.68 -15.47
C THR A 128 7.09 -9.73 -14.31
N PRO A 129 8.15 -8.92 -14.41
CA PRO A 129 8.48 -7.93 -13.40
C PRO A 129 7.52 -6.72 -13.48
N VAL A 130 7.38 -6.00 -12.37
CA VAL A 130 6.88 -4.62 -12.40
C VAL A 130 8.09 -3.72 -12.60
N MET A 131 8.06 -2.90 -13.63
CA MET A 131 9.19 -2.05 -14.01
C MET A 131 8.95 -0.64 -13.52
N GLN A 132 9.86 -0.11 -12.70
CA GLN A 132 9.89 1.30 -12.37
C GLN A 132 10.83 2.00 -13.35
N VAL A 133 10.32 2.97 -14.09
CA VAL A 133 11.10 3.70 -15.10
C VAL A 133 11.08 5.19 -14.76
N ALA A 134 12.28 5.75 -14.65
CA ALA A 134 12.49 7.19 -14.53
C ALA A 134 12.79 7.75 -15.92
N LEU A 135 11.93 8.63 -16.41
CA LEU A 135 12.09 9.29 -17.70
C LEU A 135 12.68 10.68 -17.52
N LEU A 136 13.64 11.04 -18.39
CA LEU A 136 14.24 12.38 -18.42
C LEU A 136 13.17 13.43 -18.79
N GLU A 137 12.36 13.11 -19.79
CA GLU A 137 11.20 13.89 -20.21
C GLU A 137 9.91 13.17 -19.84
N LYS A 138 8.92 13.91 -19.33
CA LYS A 138 7.63 13.32 -18.96
C LYS A 138 6.86 12.93 -20.24
N PRO A 139 6.23 11.75 -20.29
CA PRO A 139 5.41 11.38 -21.42
C PRO A 139 4.07 12.13 -21.38
N GLU A 140 3.43 12.33 -22.53
CA GLU A 140 2.17 13.10 -22.61
C GLU A 140 1.02 12.53 -21.77
N TYR A 141 1.04 11.21 -21.53
CA TYR A 141 0.01 10.52 -20.76
C TYR A 141 0.28 10.48 -19.24
N CYS A 142 1.41 11.00 -18.76
CA CYS A 142 1.73 11.02 -17.33
C CYS A 142 2.46 12.29 -16.91
N ASP A 143 1.88 12.99 -15.93
CA ASP A 143 2.46 14.22 -15.38
C ASP A 143 3.63 14.02 -14.42
N TYR A 144 4.07 12.77 -14.24
CA TYR A 144 5.14 12.39 -13.33
C TYR A 144 6.26 11.64 -14.07
N ARG A 145 7.51 11.85 -13.65
CA ARG A 145 8.68 11.27 -14.30
C ARG A 145 8.92 9.80 -13.95
N TYR A 146 8.38 9.35 -12.83
CA TYR A 146 8.50 7.97 -12.36
C TYR A 146 7.21 7.22 -12.63
N ILE A 147 7.28 6.23 -13.51
CA ILE A 147 6.11 5.47 -13.94
C ILE A 147 6.38 3.99 -13.69
N PHE A 148 5.37 3.32 -13.13
CA PHE A 148 5.41 1.88 -12.94
C PHE A 148 4.68 1.19 -14.08
N TYR A 149 5.29 0.18 -14.68
CA TYR A 149 4.68 -0.60 -15.76
C TYR A 149 4.53 -2.06 -15.35
N LYS A 150 3.47 -2.69 -15.85
CA LYS A 150 3.26 -4.13 -15.75
C LYS A 150 2.70 -4.70 -17.05
N VAL A 151 2.92 -5.99 -17.25
CA VAL A 151 2.20 -6.78 -18.25
C VAL A 151 0.98 -7.39 -17.57
N ALA A 152 -0.21 -7.12 -18.10
CA ALA A 152 -1.46 -7.68 -17.62
C ALA A 152 -1.68 -9.11 -18.14
N LEU A 153 -2.64 -9.83 -17.55
CA LEU A 153 -2.97 -11.21 -17.92
C LEU A 153 -3.40 -11.37 -19.39
N ASP A 154 -3.89 -10.30 -20.02
CA ASP A 154 -4.27 -10.25 -21.43
C ASP A 154 -3.11 -9.87 -22.36
N GLY A 155 -1.88 -9.74 -21.84
CA GLY A 155 -0.70 -9.36 -22.60
C GLY A 155 -0.60 -7.86 -22.92
N THR A 156 -1.52 -7.03 -22.42
CA THR A 156 -1.41 -5.57 -22.57
C THR A 156 -0.49 -4.96 -21.53
N VAL A 157 0.08 -3.80 -21.83
CA VAL A 157 0.90 -3.05 -20.89
C VAL A 157 -0.01 -2.07 -20.15
N HIS A 158 -0.03 -2.19 -18.82
CA HIS A 158 -0.65 -1.20 -17.94
C HIS A 158 0.44 -0.35 -17.30
N TYR A 159 0.14 0.91 -17.05
CA TYR A 159 1.00 1.80 -16.30
C TYR A 159 0.28 2.36 -15.07
N LEU A 160 1.04 2.63 -14.03
CA LEU A 160 0.62 3.34 -12.84
C LEU A 160 1.43 4.63 -12.77
N CYS A 161 0.71 5.74 -12.95
CA CYS A 161 1.25 7.09 -13.04
C CYS A 161 0.83 7.88 -11.79
N PRO A 162 1.78 8.25 -10.90
CA PRO A 162 1.51 9.22 -9.86
C PRO A 162 0.98 10.53 -10.43
N ASN A 163 0.10 11.22 -9.71
CA ASN A 163 -0.27 12.59 -10.09
C ASN A 163 0.93 13.55 -9.96
N HIS A 164 0.76 14.81 -10.39
CA HIS A 164 1.81 15.82 -10.34
C HIS A 164 2.49 15.97 -8.96
N TYR A 165 1.73 15.77 -7.88
CA TYR A 165 2.20 15.86 -6.50
C TYR A 165 2.75 14.54 -5.92
N GLY A 166 2.69 13.44 -6.67
CA GLY A 166 3.09 12.11 -6.20
C GLY A 166 2.19 11.52 -5.11
N LEU A 167 1.01 12.10 -4.87
CA LEU A 167 0.14 11.76 -3.76
C LEU A 167 -0.87 10.65 -4.07
N ILE A 168 -1.41 10.61 -5.29
CA ILE A 168 -2.40 9.60 -5.69
C ILE A 168 -2.07 9.14 -7.11
N PRO A 169 -1.83 7.85 -7.33
CA PRO A 169 -1.60 7.32 -8.66
C PRO A 169 -2.89 7.05 -9.42
N SER A 170 -2.78 7.09 -10.74
CA SER A 170 -3.81 6.66 -11.69
C SER A 170 -3.29 5.47 -12.49
N ILE A 171 -4.19 4.63 -13.00
CA ILE A 171 -3.84 3.46 -13.79
C ILE A 171 -4.38 3.64 -15.21
N GLY A 172 -3.50 3.51 -16.18
CA GLY A 172 -3.86 3.54 -17.59
C GLY A 172 -3.36 2.32 -18.35
N ARG A 173 -3.72 2.25 -19.64
CA ARG A 173 -3.36 1.16 -20.54
C ARG A 173 -2.64 1.72 -21.76
N LEU A 174 -1.64 1.00 -22.22
CA LEU A 174 -0.93 1.27 -23.48
C LEU A 174 -1.29 0.17 -24.47
N SER A 175 -1.79 0.59 -25.64
CA SER A 175 -2.10 -0.30 -26.76
C SER A 175 -0.84 -0.89 -27.40
N ILE A 176 0.27 -0.15 -27.34
CA ILE A 176 1.59 -0.55 -27.86
C ILE A 176 2.54 -0.68 -26.67
N SER A 177 3.18 -1.85 -26.53
CA SER A 177 4.22 -2.04 -25.53
C SER A 177 5.44 -1.20 -25.88
N PRO A 178 5.92 -0.32 -24.98
CA PRO A 178 7.22 0.32 -25.17
C PRO A 178 8.35 -0.70 -25.34
N ASP A 179 9.32 -0.38 -26.19
CA ASP A 179 10.42 -1.30 -26.54
C ASP A 179 11.26 -1.73 -25.33
N PHE A 180 11.40 -0.85 -24.33
CA PHE A 180 12.13 -1.15 -23.10
C PHE A 180 11.46 -2.23 -22.25
N ILE A 181 10.14 -2.42 -22.36
CA ILE A 181 9.44 -3.50 -21.64
C ILE A 181 9.74 -4.84 -22.32
N ALA A 182 9.73 -4.84 -23.65
CA ALA A 182 9.99 -6.04 -24.45
C ALA A 182 11.45 -6.55 -24.34
N SER A 183 12.40 -5.67 -23.99
CA SER A 183 13.81 -6.03 -23.80
C SER A 183 14.12 -6.57 -22.40
N GLN A 184 13.34 -6.19 -21.39
CA GLN A 184 13.52 -6.60 -19.99
C GLN A 184 12.75 -7.89 -19.63
N LEU A 185 11.90 -8.38 -20.54
CA LEU A 185 11.15 -9.63 -20.37
C LEU A 185 12.02 -10.86 -20.69
N SER A 186 11.87 -11.91 -19.88
CA SER A 186 12.45 -13.22 -20.21
C SER A 186 11.88 -13.76 -21.52
N ILE A 187 12.67 -14.55 -22.26
CA ILE A 187 12.26 -15.20 -23.52
C ILE A 187 10.89 -15.93 -23.40
N PRO A 188 10.63 -16.76 -22.37
CA PRO A 188 9.33 -17.42 -22.23
C PRO A 188 8.18 -16.43 -21.98
N SER A 189 8.38 -15.42 -21.13
CA SER A 189 7.37 -14.39 -20.85
C SER A 189 7.05 -13.55 -22.08
N LYS A 190 8.07 -13.20 -22.88
CA LYS A 190 7.90 -12.46 -24.14
C LYS A 190 7.09 -13.24 -25.16
N LYS A 191 7.38 -14.53 -25.33
CA LYS A 191 6.60 -15.42 -26.22
C LYS A 191 5.14 -15.51 -25.78
N GLN A 192 4.89 -15.64 -24.48
CA GLN A 192 3.52 -15.67 -23.93
C GLN A 192 2.77 -14.36 -24.16
N MET A 193 3.43 -13.21 -23.96
CA MET A 193 2.83 -11.89 -24.21
C MET A 193 2.42 -11.73 -25.68
N LEU A 194 3.31 -12.08 -26.62
CA LEU A 194 3.04 -11.98 -28.06
C LEU A 194 1.89 -12.91 -28.50
N LEU A 195 1.81 -14.12 -27.96
CA LEU A 195 0.71 -15.05 -28.23
C LEU A 195 -0.64 -14.50 -27.75
N LEU A 196 -0.67 -13.83 -26.60
CA LEU A 196 -1.90 -13.21 -26.07
C LEU A 196 -2.34 -12.01 -26.92
N GLN A 197 -1.38 -11.22 -27.40
CA GLN A 197 -1.65 -10.10 -28.30
C GLN A 197 -2.17 -10.56 -29.67
N GLN A 198 -1.61 -11.63 -30.24
CA GLN A 198 -2.07 -12.22 -31.52
C GLN A 198 -3.49 -12.81 -31.44
N LYS A 199 -3.91 -13.32 -30.28
CA LYS A 199 -5.30 -13.81 -30.10
C LYS A 199 -6.34 -12.68 -30.09
N ARG A 200 -5.90 -11.43 -30.00
CA ARG A 200 -6.77 -10.25 -29.86
C ARG A 200 -6.90 -9.45 -31.16
N SER A 201 -5.93 -9.58 -32.07
CA SER A 201 -6.00 -9.08 -33.45
C SER A 201 -6.86 -9.98 -34.32
#